data_AF-A0A523JF18-F1
#
_entry.id   AF-A0A523JF18-F1
#
_cell.length_a   1.000
_cell.length_b   1.000
_cell.length_c   1.000
_cell.angle_alpha   90.00
_cell.angle_beta   90.00
_cell.angle_gamma   90.00
#
_symmetry.space_group_name_H-M   'P 1'
#
loop_
_entity.id
_entity.type
_entity.pdbx_description
1 polymer ?
#
loop_
_entity_poly.entity_id
_entity_poly.type
_entity_poly.pdbx_seq_one_letter_code
_entity_poly.pdbx_strand_id
1 'polypeptide(L)' 'MARKREKKTYKYECSLTGETFKTTRQAPNPDELISIKAYYELNPDKDDRPEKIKQQLAVEDS' A
#
# COMPACT_ATOMS: atom_id res chain seq x y z
N MET A 1 -12.79 35.06 2.88
CA MET A 1 -11.42 34.49 2.75
C MET A 1 -11.47 33.01 3.14
N ALA A 2 -11.53 32.08 2.17
CA ALA A 2 -11.53 30.65 2.48
C ALA A 2 -10.15 30.22 2.98
N ARG A 3 -10.06 29.76 4.24
CA ARG A 3 -8.81 29.30 4.86
C ARG A 3 -8.37 28.01 4.15
N LYS A 4 -7.39 28.11 3.25
CA LYS A 4 -6.85 26.96 2.51
C LYS A 4 -6.23 26.00 3.52
N ARG A 5 -6.84 24.82 3.72
CA ARG A 5 -6.28 23.77 4.59
C ARG A 5 -5.05 23.19 3.89
N GLU A 6 -3.86 23.40 4.45
CA GLU A 6 -2.65 22.76 3.97
C GLU A 6 -2.77 21.25 4.15
N LYS A 7 -2.79 20.50 3.05
CA LYS A 7 -2.82 19.05 3.08
C LYS A 7 -1.39 18.56 3.31
N LYS A 8 -1.05 18.18 4.54
CA LYS A 8 0.21 17.49 4.83
C LYS A 8 0.19 16.13 4.13
N THR A 9 1.25 15.84 3.40
CA THR A 9 1.46 14.54 2.74
C THR A 9 2.75 13.96 3.26
N TYR A 10 2.71 12.68 3.63
CA TYR A 10 3.82 11.88 4.11
C TYR A 10 4.19 10.90 3.02
N LYS A 11 5.49 10.71 2.81
CA LYS A 11 6.02 9.73 1.86
C LYS A 11 6.68 8.63 2.67
N TYR A 12 6.33 7.39 2.36
CA TYR A 12 6.90 6.20 2.97
C TYR A 12 7.38 5.26 1.89
N GLU A 13 8.40 4.48 2.20
CA GLU A 13 8.97 3.46 1.33
C GLU A 13 8.57 2.08 1.85
N CYS A 14 8.18 1.18 0.96
CA CYS A 14 7.95 -0.22 1.30
C CYS A 14 9.31 -0.91 1.49
N SER A 15 9.53 -1.49 2.66
CA SER A 15 10.80 -2.14 3.00
C SER A 15 11.14 -3.36 2.13
N LEU A 16 10.14 -3.99 1.51
CA LEU A 16 10.32 -5.19 0.68
C LEU A 16 10.46 -4.89 -0.81
N THR A 17 9.72 -3.91 -1.32
CA THR A 17 9.66 -3.62 -2.77
C THR A 17 10.38 -2.32 -3.17
N GLY A 18 10.79 -1.49 -2.21
CA GLY A 18 11.38 -0.16 -2.47
C GLY A 18 10.38 0.84 -3.07
N GLU A 19 9.10 0.48 -3.17
CA GLU A 19 8.06 1.34 -3.73
C GLU A 19 7.70 2.47 -2.77
N THR A 20 7.53 3.68 -3.31
CA THR A 20 7.20 4.85 -2.49
C THR A 20 5.71 5.16 -2.53
N PHE A 21 5.07 5.18 -1.36
CA PHE A 21 3.66 5.50 -1.19
C PHE A 21 3.47 6.83 -0.49
N LYS A 22 2.48 7.60 -0.95
CA LYS A 22 2.13 8.89 -0.35
C LYS A 22 0.81 8.76 0.39
N THR A 23 0.78 9.19 1.64
CA THR A 23 -0.45 9.20 2.46
C THR A 23 -0.62 10.55 3.14
N THR A 24 -1.85 10.88 3.52
CA THR A 24 -2.17 12.10 4.28
C THR A 24 -2.20 11.84 5.79
N ARG A 25 -2.08 10.58 6.20
CA ARG A 25 -2.07 10.13 7.60
C ARG A 25 -0.67 9.68 7.98
N GLN A 26 -0.19 10.10 9.14
CA GLN A 26 1.07 9.57 9.68
C GLN A 26 0.90 8.09 10.02
N ALA A 27 1.85 7.28 9.59
CA ALA A 27 1.95 5.90 10.03
C ALA A 27 2.51 5.84 11.45
N PRO A 28 1.97 5.00 12.34
CA PRO A 28 2.52 4.82 13.69
C PRO A 28 3.92 4.20 13.67
N ASN A 29 4.12 3.18 12.82
CA ASN A 29 5.39 2.49 12.62
C ASN A 29 5.78 2.57 11.13
N PRO A 30 6.58 3.57 10.70
CA PRO A 30 6.95 3.73 9.30
C PRO A 30 7.93 2.65 8.80
N ASP A 31 8.77 2.10 9.67
CA ASP A 31 9.80 1.11 9.31
C ASP A 31 9.22 -0.28 8.98
N GLU A 32 8.02 -0.56 9.49
CA GLU A 32 7.29 -1.82 9.26
C GLU A 32 6.31 -1.72 8.07
N LEU A 33 6.33 -0.61 7.33
CA LEU A 33 5.41 -0.42 6.21
C LEU A 33 5.78 -1.33 5.05
N ILE A 34 4.80 -2.12 4.64
CA ILE A 34 4.89 -3.06 3.53
C ILE A 34 3.75 -2.76 2.55
N SER A 35 4.00 -2.93 1.26
CA SER A 35 2.98 -2.78 0.22
C SER A 35 1.91 -3.86 0.38
N ILE A 36 0.68 -3.57 -0.07
CA ILE A 36 -0.44 -4.52 0.05
C ILE A 36 -0.12 -5.84 -0.69
N LYS A 37 0.55 -5.75 -1.85
CA LYS A 37 1.00 -6.93 -2.61
C LYS A 37 1.95 -7.78 -1.77
N ALA A 38 3.00 -7.17 -1.24
CA ALA A 38 4.00 -7.88 -0.45
C ALA A 38 3.42 -8.46 0.86
N TYR A 39 2.43 -7.79 1.48
CA TYR A 39 1.72 -8.36 2.64
C TYR A 39 1.00 -9.67 2.30
N TYR A 40 0.30 -9.75 1.17
CA TYR A 40 -0.40 -10.96 0.74
C TYR A 40 0.53 -12.05 0.19
N GLU A 41 1.68 -11.68 -0.39
CA GLU A 41 2.72 -12.65 -0.74
C GLU A 41 3.27 -13.37 0.50
N LEU A 42 3.40 -12.66 1.62
CA LEU A 42 3.83 -13.24 2.89
C LEU A 42 2.71 -13.94 3.66
N ASN A 43 1.45 -13.59 3.41
CA ASN A 43 0.27 -14.12 4.11
C ASN A 43 -0.80 -14.57 3.10
N PRO A 44 -0.55 -15.63 2.32
CA PRO A 44 -1.49 -16.10 1.29
C PRO A 44 -2.84 -16.54 1.88
N ASP A 45 -2.85 -17.08 3.09
CA ASP A 45 -4.07 -17.55 3.77
C ASP A 45 -5.01 -16.42 4.17
N LYS A 46 -4.50 -15.19 4.24
CA LYS A 46 -5.26 -13.98 4.61
C LYS A 46 -5.69 -13.17 3.39
N ASP A 47 -5.44 -13.69 2.18
CA ASP A 47 -5.80 -12.99 0.95
C ASP A 47 -7.31 -13.04 0.70
N ASP A 48 -8.01 -12.05 1.24
CA ASP A 48 -9.44 -11.82 1.06
C ASP A 48 -9.75 -10.92 -0.16
N ARG A 49 -8.81 -10.80 -1.11
CA ARG A 49 -9.07 -10.04 -2.35
C ARG A 49 -10.19 -10.71 -3.16
N PRO A 50 -11.12 -9.93 -3.76
CA PRO A 50 -12.15 -10.47 -4.63
C PRO A 50 -11.56 -11.29 -5.78
N GLU A 51 -12.25 -12.34 -6.22
CA GLU A 51 -11.79 -13.23 -7.28
C GLU A 51 -11.42 -12.48 -8.57
N LYS A 52 -12.18 -11.44 -8.91
CA LYS A 52 -11.90 -10.56 -10.05
C LYS A 52 -10.50 -9.92 -9.97
N ILE A 53 -10.07 -9.50 -8.77
CA ILE A 53 -8.75 -8.89 -8.56
C ILE A 53 -7.67 -9.97 -8.60
N LYS A 54 -7.93 -11.14 -8.01
CA LYS A 54 -7.00 -12.29 -8.06
C LYS A 54 -6.74 -12.73 -9.50
N GLN A 55 -7.78 -12.80 -10.33
CA GLN A 55 -7.66 -13.13 -11.75
C GLN A 55 -6.85 -12.08 -12.53
N GLN A 56 -7.07 -10.79 -12.27
CA GLN A 56 -6.29 -9.72 -12.91
C GLN A 56 -4.80 -9.81 -12.58
N LEU A 57 -4.48 -10.01 -11.30
CA LEU A 57 -3.10 -10.17 -10.84
C LEU A 57 -2.40 -11.39 -11.45
N ALA A 58 -3.13 -12.50 -11.67
CA ALA A 58 -2.56 -13.69 -12.31
C ALA A 58 -2.20 -13.45 -13.79
N VAL A 59 -2.93 -12.58 -14.48
CA VAL A 59 -2.67 -12.22 -15.88
C VAL A 59 -1.52 -11.22 -16.00
N GLU A 60 -1.36 -10.31 -15.03
CA GLU A 60 -0.27 -9.32 -15.03
C GLU A 60 1.12 -9.92 -14.74
N ASP A 61 1.19 -11.10 -14.11
CA ASP A 61 2.45 -11.80 -13.79
C ASP A 61 2.90 -12.80 -14.90
N SER A 62 2.12 -12.94 -15.99
CA SER A 62 2.37 -13.88 -17.12
C SER A 62 3.04 -13.24 -18.34
#